data_AF-A0A521RTV0-F1
#
_entry.id   AF-A0A521RTV0-F1
#
_cell.length_a   1.000
_cell.length_b   1.000
_cell.length_c   1.000
_cell.angle_alpha   90.00
_cell.angle_beta   90.00
_cell.angle_gamma   90.00
#
_symmetry.space_group_name_H-M   'P 1'
#
loop_
_entity.id
_entity.type
_entity.pdbx_description
1 polymer ?
#
loop_
_entity_poly.entity_id
_entity_poly.type
_entity_poly.pdbx_seq_one_letter_code
_entity_poly.pdbx_strand_id
1 'polypeptide(L)'
;MKLRVLYGHHLAGDRTARRLKMRVIFLSGLAVYLPFLVITYYIFMETRVFFLTLIGLLASFVSVPVALYAYAKGFGRPLAEIWRERPDEMKWFSFKIGFLYAFALYWMILGIVEFLFGYHAFRAALISFVAAAVARDGFEIGYLRAREEKNKRTIFPDGRPIGELFWPRKRSGHPHTAPGWNLSLILMAVLIGGAAGALLGPVLENSLHQTLAVGTVVGLMATLAYVWFLPSLPQIVQLVRFFIWPGLTMACTYFLILAYLLRIIFQAPLSPAADLAILTAACSGWMTLESLFLGYLKRESGFSEKPLQSGATPTAV
;
A
#
# COMPACT_ATOMS: atom_id res chain seq x y z
N MET A 1 -2.66 -5.05 -0.45
CA MET A 1 -2.39 -5.98 0.69
C MET A 1 -3.28 -5.74 1.91
N LYS A 2 -3.48 -4.50 2.37
CA LYS A 2 -4.39 -4.15 3.48
C LYS A 2 -5.82 -4.69 3.29
N LEU A 3 -6.29 -4.73 2.04
CA LEU A 3 -7.56 -5.33 1.66
C LEU A 3 -7.69 -6.82 2.02
N ARG A 4 -6.60 -7.60 1.97
CA ARG A 4 -6.65 -9.03 2.32
C ARG A 4 -6.71 -9.27 3.82
N VAL A 5 -6.18 -8.33 4.60
CA VAL A 5 -6.26 -8.35 6.07
C VAL A 5 -7.68 -8.06 6.53
N LEU A 6 -8.38 -7.18 5.81
CA LEU A 6 -9.73 -6.72 6.15
C LEU A 6 -10.83 -7.58 5.52
N TYR A 7 -10.65 -8.03 4.28
CA TYR A 7 -11.68 -8.71 3.47
C TYR A 7 -11.32 -10.16 3.12
N GLY A 8 -10.27 -10.74 3.71
CA GLY A 8 -9.96 -12.17 3.50
C GLY A 8 -9.63 -12.56 2.04
N HIS A 9 -9.96 -13.80 1.65
CA HIS A 9 -9.57 -14.41 0.36
C HIS A 9 -10.77 -14.72 -0.54
N HIS A 10 -11.70 -13.77 -0.69
CA HIS A 10 -12.91 -13.96 -1.50
C HIS A 10 -12.63 -14.28 -2.99
N LEU A 11 -11.48 -13.86 -3.52
CA LEU A 11 -11.08 -14.15 -4.91
C LEU A 11 -10.53 -15.58 -5.10
N ALA A 12 -10.25 -16.32 -4.03
CA ALA A 12 -9.64 -17.64 -4.13
C ALA A 12 -10.60 -18.71 -4.69
N GLY A 13 -11.91 -18.56 -4.43
CA GLY A 13 -12.95 -19.48 -4.88
C GLY A 13 -13.40 -19.27 -6.34
N ASP A 14 -13.15 -18.10 -6.93
CA ASP A 14 -13.64 -17.74 -8.27
C ASP A 14 -12.54 -17.93 -9.35
N ARG A 15 -12.57 -19.08 -10.05
CA ARG A 15 -11.59 -19.41 -11.09
C ARG A 15 -11.69 -18.48 -12.32
N THR A 16 -12.89 -18.03 -12.69
CA THR A 16 -13.08 -17.20 -13.89
C THR A 16 -12.57 -15.78 -13.63
N ALA A 17 -12.88 -15.21 -12.46
CA ALA A 17 -12.34 -13.92 -12.05
C ALA A 17 -10.81 -13.93 -11.93
N ARG A 18 -10.21 -15.02 -11.44
CA ARG A 18 -8.75 -15.18 -11.41
C ARG A 18 -8.11 -15.16 -12.80
N ARG A 19 -8.69 -15.87 -13.77
CA ARG A 19 -8.19 -15.85 -15.16
C ARG A 19 -8.32 -14.46 -15.77
N LEU A 20 -9.46 -13.80 -15.55
CA LEU A 20 -9.68 -12.44 -16.03
C LEU A 20 -8.67 -11.47 -15.43
N LYS A 21 -8.44 -11.54 -14.11
CA LYS A 21 -7.42 -10.76 -13.41
C LYS A 21 -6.04 -10.92 -14.04
N MET A 22 -5.60 -12.15 -14.28
CA MET A 22 -4.29 -12.40 -14.90
C MET A 22 -4.19 -11.79 -16.30
N ARG A 23 -5.25 -11.86 -17.11
CA ARG A 23 -5.30 -11.22 -18.43
C ARG A 23 -5.22 -9.70 -18.32
N VAL A 24 -5.97 -9.09 -17.40
CA VAL A 24 -5.96 -7.62 -17.20
C VAL A 24 -4.58 -7.15 -16.77
N ILE A 25 -3.93 -7.85 -15.84
CA ILE A 25 -2.57 -7.53 -15.38
C ILE A 25 -1.58 -7.62 -16.55
N PHE A 26 -1.61 -8.73 -17.31
CA PHE A 26 -0.72 -8.91 -18.44
C PHE A 26 -0.91 -7.83 -19.51
N LEU A 27 -2.17 -7.55 -19.88
CA LEU A 27 -2.50 -6.56 -20.90
C LEU A 27 -2.07 -5.16 -20.46
N SER A 28 -2.28 -4.80 -19.19
CA SER A 28 -1.86 -3.49 -18.66
C SER A 28 -0.34 -3.31 -18.68
N GLY A 29 0.42 -4.33 -18.28
CA GLY A 29 1.88 -4.27 -18.32
C GLY A 29 2.40 -4.11 -19.75
N LEU A 30 1.89 -4.92 -20.68
CA LEU A 30 2.30 -4.87 -22.09
C LEU A 30 1.93 -3.54 -22.77
N ALA A 31 0.71 -3.05 -22.54
CA ALA A 31 0.21 -1.82 -23.14
C ALA A 31 1.00 -0.58 -22.69
N VAL A 32 1.50 -0.59 -21.45
CA VAL A 32 2.33 0.50 -20.91
C VAL A 32 3.80 0.34 -21.28
N TYR A 33 4.29 -0.90 -21.39
CA TYR A 33 5.68 -1.17 -21.72
C TYR A 33 6.11 -0.59 -23.07
N LEU A 34 5.34 -0.83 -24.14
CA LEU A 34 5.73 -0.44 -25.50
C LEU A 34 5.87 1.09 -25.67
N PRO A 35 4.88 1.92 -25.27
CA PRO A 35 5.04 3.38 -25.36
C PRO A 35 6.18 3.90 -24.51
N PHE A 36 6.37 3.37 -23.30
CA PHE A 36 7.44 3.85 -22.41
C PHE A 36 8.83 3.40 -22.85
N LEU A 37 8.95 2.26 -23.53
CA LEU A 37 10.20 1.88 -24.19
C LEU A 37 10.62 2.92 -25.22
N VAL A 38 9.67 3.36 -26.05
CA VAL A 38 9.89 4.43 -27.05
C VAL A 38 10.22 5.76 -26.36
N ILE A 39 9.41 6.20 -25.40
CA ILE A 39 9.62 7.46 -24.67
C ILE A 39 10.99 7.49 -23.97
N THR A 40 11.36 6.42 -23.29
CA THR A 40 12.65 6.35 -22.58
C THR A 40 13.85 6.22 -23.51
N TYR A 41 13.66 5.73 -24.74
CA TYR A 41 14.70 5.73 -25.77
C TYR A 41 14.97 7.14 -26.31
N TYR A 42 13.93 7.96 -26.50
CA TYR A 42 14.05 9.29 -27.10
C TYR A 42 14.34 10.42 -26.11
N ILE A 43 14.01 10.26 -24.82
CA ILE A 43 14.25 11.31 -23.81
C ILE A 43 15.61 11.09 -23.17
N PHE A 44 16.60 11.90 -23.60
CA PHE A 44 17.86 12.08 -22.90
C PHE A 44 17.81 13.42 -22.15
N MET A 45 17.93 13.40 -20.82
CA MET A 45 17.89 14.59 -19.96
C MET A 45 19.17 14.67 -19.14
N GLU A 46 19.78 15.86 -19.08
CA GLU A 46 21.04 16.10 -18.36
C GLU A 46 20.92 15.93 -16.84
N THR A 47 19.78 16.33 -16.23
CA THR A 47 19.62 16.29 -14.78
C THR A 47 18.88 15.02 -14.32
N ARG A 48 19.63 14.09 -13.70
CA ARG A 48 19.12 12.77 -13.22
C ARG A 48 17.87 12.88 -12.35
N VAL A 49 17.84 13.82 -11.40
CA VAL A 49 16.73 13.99 -10.44
C VAL A 49 15.45 14.42 -11.15
N PHE A 50 15.55 15.43 -12.01
CA PHE A 50 14.41 15.94 -12.77
C PHE A 50 13.84 14.85 -13.69
N PHE A 51 14.71 14.12 -14.39
CA PHE A 51 14.32 13.03 -15.26
C PHE A 51 13.58 11.92 -14.52
N LEU A 52 14.09 11.46 -13.38
CA LEU A 52 13.46 10.40 -12.60
C LEU A 52 12.10 10.82 -12.03
N THR A 53 12.00 12.07 -11.58
CA THR A 53 10.74 12.62 -11.06
C THR A 53 9.70 12.76 -12.17
N LEU A 54 10.09 13.26 -13.34
CA LEU A 54 9.22 13.39 -14.50
C LEU A 54 8.72 12.02 -14.99
N ILE A 55 9.61 11.02 -15.06
CA ILE A 55 9.21 9.65 -15.41
C ILE A 55 8.24 9.09 -14.37
N GLY A 56 8.49 9.30 -13.08
CA GLY A 56 7.58 8.85 -12.02
C GLY A 56 6.20 9.48 -12.12
N LEU A 57 6.13 10.78 -12.43
CA LEU A 57 4.87 11.47 -12.68
C LEU A 57 4.17 10.91 -13.92
N LEU A 58 4.88 10.74 -15.02
CA LEU A 58 4.32 10.17 -16.26
C LEU A 58 3.79 8.75 -16.05
N ALA A 59 4.54 7.90 -15.33
CA ALA A 59 4.14 6.57 -14.92
C ALA A 59 2.85 6.58 -14.10
N SER A 60 2.72 7.57 -13.20
CA SER A 60 1.52 7.75 -12.36
C SER A 60 0.32 8.19 -13.18
N PHE A 61 0.49 9.12 -14.12
CA PHE A 61 -0.56 9.55 -15.03
C PHE A 61 -1.09 8.41 -15.89
N VAL A 62 -0.19 7.59 -16.46
CA VAL A 62 -0.58 6.44 -17.29
C VAL A 62 -1.22 5.32 -16.46
N SER A 63 -0.88 5.22 -15.17
CA SER A 63 -1.48 4.24 -14.27
C SER A 63 -2.95 4.56 -13.91
N VAL A 64 -3.40 5.81 -14.04
CA VAL A 64 -4.80 6.20 -13.78
C VAL A 64 -5.80 5.47 -14.71
N PRO A 65 -5.70 5.56 -16.05
CA PRO A 65 -6.63 4.83 -16.93
C PRO A 65 -6.50 3.32 -16.78
N VAL A 66 -5.31 2.80 -16.49
CA VAL A 66 -5.09 1.37 -16.18
C VAL A 66 -5.86 0.95 -14.94
N ALA A 67 -5.77 1.73 -13.86
CA ALA A 67 -6.49 1.48 -12.62
C ALA A 67 -8.01 1.46 -12.86
N LEU A 68 -8.52 2.47 -13.57
CA LEU A 68 -9.95 2.61 -13.87
C LEU A 68 -10.47 1.47 -14.73
N TYR A 69 -9.72 1.09 -15.76
CA TYR A 69 -10.06 -0.06 -16.60
C TYR A 69 -10.09 -1.35 -15.79
N ALA A 70 -9.07 -1.60 -14.97
CA ALA A 70 -8.99 -2.79 -14.14
C ALA A 70 -10.11 -2.83 -13.09
N TYR A 71 -10.42 -1.68 -12.48
CA TYR A 71 -11.55 -1.53 -11.57
C TYR A 71 -12.87 -1.88 -12.25
N ALA A 72 -13.17 -1.30 -13.41
CA ALA A 72 -14.41 -1.57 -14.13
C ALA A 72 -14.53 -3.07 -14.53
N LYS A 73 -13.42 -3.67 -14.95
CA LYS A 73 -13.37 -5.12 -15.25
C LYS A 73 -13.53 -6.00 -14.02
N GLY A 74 -12.98 -5.60 -12.87
CA GLY A 74 -13.22 -6.27 -11.59
C GLY A 74 -14.67 -6.16 -11.14
N PHE A 75 -15.26 -4.98 -11.35
CA PHE A 75 -16.65 -4.68 -11.00
C PHE A 75 -17.65 -5.42 -11.89
N GLY A 76 -17.30 -5.68 -13.15
CA GLY A 76 -18.15 -6.38 -14.12
C GLY A 76 -19.19 -5.49 -14.81
N ARG A 77 -19.04 -4.15 -14.74
CA ARG A 77 -19.90 -3.16 -15.40
C ARG A 77 -19.08 -2.18 -16.23
N PRO A 78 -19.68 -1.53 -17.24
CA PRO A 78 -18.98 -0.50 -18.00
C PRO A 78 -18.65 0.70 -17.12
N LEU A 79 -17.46 1.30 -17.35
CA LEU A 79 -16.94 2.40 -16.52
C LEU A 79 -17.87 3.61 -16.50
N ALA A 80 -18.57 3.90 -17.61
CA ALA A 80 -19.49 5.02 -17.71
C ALA A 80 -20.69 4.90 -16.75
N GLU A 81 -21.21 3.70 -16.54
CA GLU A 81 -22.29 3.46 -15.57
C GLU A 81 -21.80 3.65 -14.14
N ILE A 82 -20.65 3.07 -13.81
CA ILE A 82 -20.03 3.20 -12.48
C ILE A 82 -19.76 4.68 -12.16
N TRP A 83 -19.24 5.43 -13.12
CA TRP A 83 -18.94 6.86 -12.95
C TRP A 83 -20.19 7.70 -12.72
N ARG A 84 -21.32 7.35 -13.36
CA ARG A 84 -22.61 8.01 -13.15
C ARG A 84 -23.20 7.68 -11.78
N GLU A 85 -23.10 6.41 -11.36
CA GLU A 85 -23.64 5.96 -10.08
C GLU A 85 -22.79 6.42 -8.88
N ARG A 86 -21.46 6.50 -9.05
CA ARG A 86 -20.49 6.70 -7.96
C ARG A 86 -19.31 7.61 -8.36
N PRO A 87 -19.56 8.88 -8.72
CA PRO A 87 -18.51 9.78 -9.21
C PRO A 87 -17.41 10.04 -8.16
N ASP A 88 -17.78 10.18 -6.89
CA ASP A 88 -16.82 10.49 -5.83
C ASP A 88 -15.90 9.32 -5.50
N GLU A 89 -16.43 8.09 -5.52
CA GLU A 89 -15.62 6.87 -5.41
C GLU A 89 -14.61 6.79 -6.55
N MET A 90 -15.03 7.09 -7.79
CA MET A 90 -14.15 7.03 -8.95
C MET A 90 -13.07 8.11 -8.94
N LYS A 91 -13.41 9.35 -8.56
CA LYS A 91 -12.43 10.44 -8.39
C LYS A 91 -11.40 10.07 -7.32
N TRP A 92 -11.88 9.61 -6.17
CA TRP A 92 -11.03 9.19 -5.07
C TRP A 92 -10.11 8.05 -5.49
N PHE A 93 -10.65 7.03 -6.16
CA PHE A 93 -9.90 5.86 -6.61
C PHE A 93 -8.85 6.23 -7.66
N SER A 94 -9.23 7.05 -8.65
CA SER A 94 -8.32 7.55 -9.68
C SER A 94 -7.14 8.31 -9.07
N PHE A 95 -7.43 9.22 -8.13
CA PHE A 95 -6.40 10.05 -7.52
C PHE A 95 -5.52 9.27 -6.54
N LYS A 96 -6.10 8.49 -5.61
CA LYS A 96 -5.33 7.80 -4.58
C LYS A 96 -4.67 6.53 -5.09
N ILE A 97 -5.39 5.67 -5.82
CA ILE A 97 -4.88 4.38 -6.29
C ILE A 97 -4.24 4.52 -7.67
N GLY A 98 -4.88 5.25 -8.58
CA GLY A 98 -4.35 5.46 -9.92
C GLY A 98 -3.09 6.33 -9.95
N PHE A 99 -3.07 7.42 -9.17
CA PHE A 99 -1.97 8.39 -9.20
C PHE A 99 -1.01 8.28 -8.01
N LEU A 100 -1.46 8.58 -6.78
CA LEU A 100 -0.56 8.65 -5.61
C LEU A 100 0.11 7.30 -5.29
N TYR A 101 -0.67 6.22 -5.33
CA TYR A 101 -0.14 4.87 -5.10
C TYR A 101 0.83 4.44 -6.20
N ALA A 102 0.53 4.73 -7.47
CA ALA A 102 1.44 4.46 -8.58
C ALA A 102 2.76 5.24 -8.44
N PHE A 103 2.67 6.50 -8.02
CA PHE A 103 3.84 7.34 -7.76
C PHE A 103 4.71 6.77 -6.65
N ALA A 104 4.11 6.42 -5.51
CA ALA A 104 4.82 5.79 -4.40
C ALA A 104 5.44 4.44 -4.82
N LEU A 105 4.71 3.64 -5.60
CA LEU A 105 5.18 2.35 -6.09
C LEU A 105 6.36 2.51 -7.07
N TYR A 106 6.35 3.53 -7.93
CA TYR A 106 7.48 3.84 -8.80
C TYR A 106 8.76 4.10 -7.99
N TRP A 107 8.68 4.95 -6.95
CA TRP A 107 9.82 5.22 -6.07
C TRP A 107 10.30 3.98 -5.32
N MET A 108 9.38 3.12 -4.89
CA MET A 108 9.73 1.85 -4.26
C MET A 108 10.54 0.96 -5.20
N ILE A 109 10.04 0.72 -6.42
CA ILE A 109 10.73 -0.19 -7.35
C ILE A 109 12.07 0.42 -7.78
N LEU A 110 12.14 1.74 -7.94
CA LEU A 110 13.40 2.44 -8.19
C LEU A 110 14.40 2.25 -7.03
N GLY A 111 13.95 2.37 -5.78
CA GLY A 111 14.75 2.07 -4.60
C GLY A 111 15.22 0.61 -4.55
N ILE A 112 14.39 -0.35 -4.97
CA ILE A 112 14.82 -1.75 -5.06
C ILE A 112 15.89 -1.92 -6.15
N VAL A 113 15.62 -1.45 -7.36
CA VAL A 113 16.46 -1.76 -8.53
C VAL A 113 17.77 -0.97 -8.52
N GLU A 114 17.74 0.32 -8.19
CA GLU A 114 18.95 1.14 -8.16
C GLU A 114 19.68 1.05 -6.82
N PHE A 115 18.98 1.11 -5.69
CA PHE A 115 19.63 1.21 -4.38
C PHE A 115 19.91 -0.14 -3.73
N LEU A 116 19.12 -1.19 -4.01
CA LEU A 116 19.39 -2.54 -3.52
C LEU A 116 20.28 -3.35 -4.48
N PHE A 117 20.08 -3.21 -5.80
CA PHE A 117 20.73 -4.05 -6.79
C PHE A 117 21.70 -3.31 -7.74
N GLY A 118 21.76 -1.97 -7.71
CA GLY A 118 22.69 -1.21 -8.55
C GLY A 118 22.39 -1.21 -10.05
N TYR A 119 21.19 -1.59 -10.48
CA TYR A 119 20.84 -1.65 -11.90
C TYR A 119 20.25 -0.34 -12.43
N HIS A 120 20.81 0.21 -13.50
CA HIS A 120 20.36 1.48 -14.11
C HIS A 120 19.48 1.32 -15.37
N ALA A 121 19.38 0.10 -15.91
CA ALA A 121 18.89 -0.16 -17.27
C ALA A 121 17.39 -0.54 -17.40
N PHE A 122 16.64 -0.70 -16.30
CA PHE A 122 15.29 -1.30 -16.33
C PHE A 122 14.12 -0.30 -16.40
N ARG A 123 14.31 0.93 -16.86
CA ARG A 123 13.34 2.04 -16.67
C ARG A 123 11.95 1.79 -17.27
N ALA A 124 11.84 1.33 -18.52
CA ALA A 124 10.54 1.02 -19.12
C ALA A 124 9.86 -0.20 -18.45
N ALA A 125 10.66 -1.19 -18.03
CA ALA A 125 10.15 -2.35 -17.31
C ALA A 125 9.60 -1.96 -15.93
N LEU A 126 10.25 -1.03 -15.21
CA LEU A 126 9.76 -0.50 -13.92
C LEU A 126 8.32 -0.01 -14.04
N ILE A 127 8.03 0.78 -15.08
CA ILE A 127 6.73 1.42 -15.27
C ILE A 127 5.66 0.39 -15.62
N SER A 128 6.03 -0.63 -16.41
CA SER A 128 5.14 -1.76 -16.68
C SER A 128 4.80 -2.57 -15.42
N PHE A 129 5.76 -2.73 -14.49
CA PHE A 129 5.50 -3.37 -13.20
C PHE A 129 4.58 -2.53 -12.32
N VAL A 130 4.76 -1.20 -12.30
CA VAL A 130 3.86 -0.28 -11.61
C VAL A 130 2.44 -0.41 -12.16
N ALA A 131 2.27 -0.35 -13.49
CA ALA A 131 0.98 -0.50 -14.13
C ALA A 131 0.31 -1.85 -13.82
N ALA A 132 1.08 -2.94 -13.88
CA ALA A 132 0.60 -4.29 -13.56
C ALA A 132 0.15 -4.42 -12.10
N ALA A 133 0.88 -3.83 -11.16
CA ALA A 133 0.54 -3.81 -9.73
C ALA A 133 -0.71 -2.95 -9.45
N VAL A 134 -0.82 -1.78 -10.08
CA VAL A 134 -2.00 -0.91 -10.00
C VAL A 134 -3.22 -1.61 -10.60
N ALA A 135 -3.07 -2.30 -11.74
CA ALA A 135 -4.14 -3.09 -12.35
C ALA A 135 -4.58 -4.25 -11.46
N ARG A 136 -3.63 -4.96 -10.83
CA ARG A 136 -3.91 -6.04 -9.88
C ARG A 136 -4.78 -5.56 -8.73
N ASP A 137 -4.36 -4.46 -8.09
CA ASP A 137 -5.03 -3.93 -6.91
C ASP A 137 -6.36 -3.26 -7.31
N GLY A 138 -6.42 -2.56 -8.44
CA GLY A 138 -7.66 -1.99 -8.98
C GLY A 138 -8.71 -3.04 -9.31
N PHE A 139 -8.31 -4.16 -9.92
CA PHE A 139 -9.22 -5.29 -10.17
C PHE A 139 -9.74 -5.91 -8.86
N GLU A 140 -8.86 -6.16 -7.87
CA GLU A 140 -9.28 -6.70 -6.57
C GLU A 140 -10.28 -5.75 -5.87
N ILE A 141 -10.04 -4.44 -5.93
CA ILE A 141 -10.94 -3.43 -5.37
C ILE A 141 -12.29 -3.47 -6.09
N GLY A 142 -12.31 -3.36 -7.43
CA GLY A 142 -13.56 -3.39 -8.19
C GLY A 142 -14.35 -4.69 -7.97
N TYR A 143 -13.67 -5.83 -7.90
CA TYR A 143 -14.28 -7.14 -7.64
C TYR A 143 -14.96 -7.21 -6.28
N LEU A 144 -14.30 -6.69 -5.24
CA LEU A 144 -14.87 -6.63 -3.91
C LEU A 144 -16.09 -5.71 -3.92
N ARG A 145 -15.96 -4.49 -4.47
CA ARG A 145 -17.02 -3.46 -4.50
C ARG A 145 -18.30 -3.88 -5.22
N ALA A 146 -18.19 -4.67 -6.29
CA ALA A 146 -19.38 -5.22 -6.97
C ALA A 146 -20.19 -6.19 -6.09
N ARG A 147 -19.55 -6.79 -5.08
CA ARG A 147 -20.16 -7.78 -4.17
C ARG A 147 -20.46 -7.22 -2.78
N GLU A 148 -20.23 -5.93 -2.56
CA GLU A 148 -20.62 -5.28 -1.31
C GLU A 148 -22.03 -4.73 -1.44
N GLU A 149 -22.91 -5.08 -0.49
CA GLU A 149 -24.15 -4.34 -0.29
C GLU A 149 -23.82 -2.88 0.03
N LYS A 150 -24.56 -1.95 -0.58
CA LYS A 150 -24.33 -0.50 -0.64
C LYS A 150 -24.05 0.20 0.72
N ASN A 151 -24.28 -0.48 1.85
CA ASN A 151 -24.20 0.07 3.21
C ASN A 151 -23.39 -0.76 4.24
N LYS A 152 -22.73 -1.87 3.87
CA LYS A 152 -22.15 -2.80 4.89
C LYS A 152 -20.64 -2.75 5.09
N ARG A 153 -19.86 -2.11 4.22
CA ARG A 153 -18.39 -2.23 4.27
C ARG A 153 -17.71 -0.87 4.19
N THR A 154 -17.03 -0.54 5.29
CA THR A 154 -16.68 0.82 5.73
C THR A 154 -15.26 1.27 5.40
N ILE A 155 -14.51 0.56 4.54
CA ILE A 155 -13.06 0.83 4.44
C ILE A 155 -12.65 1.43 3.09
N PHE A 156 -13.37 1.18 2.00
CA PHE A 156 -13.17 1.93 0.77
C PHE A 156 -14.46 2.03 -0.03
N PRO A 157 -15.06 3.23 -0.16
CA PRO A 157 -14.48 4.55 -0.41
C PRO A 157 -15.04 5.61 0.53
N ASP A 158 -15.60 5.22 1.70
CA ASP A 158 -16.36 6.13 2.57
C ASP A 158 -15.52 7.26 3.16
N GLY A 159 -14.25 7.37 2.76
CA GLY A 159 -13.42 8.54 3.01
C GLY A 159 -13.07 8.69 4.47
N ARG A 160 -13.27 7.64 5.29
CA ARG A 160 -12.99 7.66 6.73
C ARG A 160 -11.58 8.18 6.97
N PRO A 161 -11.46 9.41 7.47
CA PRO A 161 -10.15 10.01 7.64
C PRO A 161 -9.44 9.25 8.75
N ILE A 162 -8.11 9.12 8.62
CA ILE A 162 -7.25 8.65 9.73
C ILE A 162 -7.50 9.51 10.99
N GLY A 163 -7.97 10.75 10.82
CA GLY A 163 -8.46 11.61 11.90
C GLY A 163 -9.53 10.99 12.81
N GLU A 164 -10.31 9.99 12.36
CA GLU A 164 -11.25 9.25 13.22
C GLU A 164 -10.54 8.50 14.36
N LEU A 165 -9.26 8.13 14.17
CA LEU A 165 -8.43 7.54 15.22
C LEU A 165 -8.20 8.49 16.41
N PHE A 166 -8.30 9.79 16.17
CA PHE A 166 -8.01 10.84 17.15
C PHE A 166 -9.24 11.68 17.53
N TRP A 167 -10.25 11.79 16.66
CA TRP A 167 -11.51 12.49 16.94
C TRP A 167 -12.70 11.62 16.55
N PRO A 168 -13.13 10.68 17.42
CA PRO A 168 -14.28 9.82 17.16
C PRO A 168 -15.57 10.64 17.00
N ARG A 169 -16.30 10.46 15.89
CA ARG A 169 -17.34 11.42 15.48
C ARG A 169 -18.67 11.36 16.25
N LYS A 170 -18.92 10.32 17.08
CA LYS A 170 -19.89 10.27 18.21
C LYS A 170 -20.08 8.81 18.68
N ARG A 171 -20.14 8.63 20.00
CA ARG A 171 -20.82 7.51 20.71
C ARG A 171 -20.32 6.08 20.44
N SER A 172 -19.03 5.81 20.63
CA SER A 172 -18.61 4.49 21.10
C SER A 172 -17.71 4.69 22.33
N GLY A 173 -18.30 4.56 23.51
CA GLY A 173 -17.61 4.70 24.80
C GLY A 173 -16.72 3.49 25.06
N HIS A 174 -15.72 3.28 24.21
CA HIS A 174 -14.83 2.14 24.31
C HIS A 174 -13.46 2.57 24.85
N PRO A 175 -12.89 1.82 25.81
CA PRO A 175 -11.72 2.26 26.60
C PRO A 175 -10.41 2.44 25.82
N HIS A 176 -10.34 2.06 24.53
CA HIS A 176 -9.12 2.07 23.72
C HIS A 176 -9.06 3.18 22.65
N THR A 177 -10.09 4.03 22.54
CA THR A 177 -10.10 5.18 21.63
C THR A 177 -9.78 6.48 22.37
N ALA A 178 -8.76 6.44 23.25
CA ALA A 178 -8.23 7.65 23.87
C ALA A 178 -7.24 8.30 22.88
N PRO A 179 -7.54 9.48 22.32
CA PRO A 179 -6.71 10.11 21.28
C PRO A 179 -5.27 10.32 21.72
N GLY A 180 -5.08 10.66 23.00
CA GLY A 180 -3.76 10.85 23.61
C GLY A 180 -2.93 9.58 23.67
N TRP A 181 -3.55 8.41 23.82
CA TRP A 181 -2.83 7.14 23.86
C TRP A 181 -2.38 6.70 22.45
N ASN A 182 -3.21 6.93 21.43
CA ASN A 182 -2.82 6.66 20.05
C ASN A 182 -1.64 7.54 19.63
N LEU A 183 -1.68 8.82 20.01
CA LEU A 183 -0.57 9.74 19.75
C LEU A 183 0.70 9.33 20.52
N SER A 184 0.57 8.94 21.80
CA SER A 184 1.73 8.50 22.58
C SER A 184 2.36 7.22 22.02
N LEU A 185 1.56 6.25 21.55
CA LEU A 185 2.07 5.06 20.86
C LEU A 185 2.83 5.40 19.58
N ILE A 186 2.34 6.35 18.79
CA ILE A 186 3.03 6.81 17.57
C ILE A 186 4.34 7.52 17.92
N LEU A 187 4.32 8.43 18.90
CA LEU A 187 5.52 9.14 19.33
C LEU A 187 6.56 8.19 19.95
N MET A 188 6.13 7.24 20.78
CA MET A 188 6.99 6.18 21.29
C MET A 188 7.57 5.34 20.16
N ALA A 189 6.78 5.04 19.13
CA ALA A 189 7.27 4.32 17.96
C ALA A 189 8.34 5.12 17.20
N VAL A 190 8.15 6.43 17.04
CA VAL A 190 9.14 7.32 16.43
C VAL A 190 10.44 7.33 17.25
N LEU A 191 10.34 7.45 18.58
CA LEU A 191 11.51 7.47 19.48
C LEU A 191 12.26 6.14 19.49
N ILE A 192 11.56 5.02 19.65
CA ILE A 192 12.15 3.68 19.63
C ILE A 192 12.76 3.39 18.26
N GLY A 193 12.05 3.72 17.18
CA GLY A 193 12.55 3.57 15.82
C GLY A 193 13.79 4.41 15.57
N GLY A 194 13.78 5.68 15.97
CA GLY A 194 14.93 6.58 15.84
C GLY A 194 16.14 6.11 16.64
N ALA A 195 15.94 5.67 17.89
CA ALA A 195 17.00 5.10 18.71
C ALA A 195 17.57 3.82 18.11
N ALA A 196 16.72 2.89 17.66
CA ALA A 196 17.16 1.68 16.98
C ALA A 196 17.96 2.00 15.70
N GLY A 197 17.48 2.95 14.89
CA GLY A 197 18.19 3.42 13.70
C GLY A 197 19.55 4.05 14.04
N ALA A 198 19.63 4.89 15.07
CA ALA A 198 20.88 5.51 15.49
C ALA A 198 21.93 4.48 15.93
N LEU A 199 21.49 3.43 16.64
CA LEU A 199 22.36 2.35 17.10
C LEU A 199 22.82 1.44 15.96
N LEU A 200 21.94 1.15 15.01
CA LEU A 200 22.22 0.27 13.88
C LEU A 200 23.01 0.96 12.75
N GLY A 201 22.88 2.28 12.62
CA GLY A 201 23.46 3.07 11.53
C GLY A 201 24.98 2.90 11.36
N PRO A 202 25.78 3.03 12.44
CA PRO A 202 27.22 2.82 12.38
C PRO A 202 27.64 1.37 12.12
N VAL A 203 26.77 0.39 12.40
CA VAL A 203 27.10 -1.05 12.33
C VAL A 203 26.71 -1.65 10.98
N LEU A 204 25.65 -1.13 10.36
CA LEU A 204 25.10 -1.64 9.11
C LEU A 204 25.55 -0.77 7.94
N GLU A 205 26.62 -1.15 7.26
CA GLU A 205 27.11 -0.45 6.06
C GLU A 205 26.31 -0.82 4.80
N ASN A 206 25.79 -2.05 4.73
CA ASN A 206 25.11 -2.57 3.55
C ASN A 206 23.62 -2.17 3.51
N SER A 207 23.18 -1.61 2.39
CA SER A 207 21.79 -1.17 2.15
C SER A 207 20.74 -2.29 2.31
N LEU A 208 21.08 -3.52 1.92
CA LEU A 208 20.23 -4.69 2.11
C LEU A 208 20.05 -5.01 3.60
N HIS A 209 21.15 -5.02 4.37
CA HIS A 209 21.09 -5.28 5.80
C HIS A 209 20.33 -4.17 6.54
N GLN A 210 20.55 -2.91 6.18
CA GLN A 210 19.76 -1.77 6.70
C GLN A 210 18.26 -1.97 6.43
N THR A 211 17.91 -2.34 5.19
CA THR A 211 16.50 -2.55 4.79
C THR A 211 15.85 -3.68 5.59
N LEU A 212 16.54 -4.83 5.74
CA LEU A 212 16.02 -5.97 6.49
C LEU A 212 15.92 -5.67 7.99
N ALA A 213 16.93 -4.99 8.56
CA ALA A 213 16.94 -4.65 9.98
C ALA A 213 15.82 -3.66 10.32
N VAL A 214 15.72 -2.56 9.55
CA VAL A 214 14.64 -1.57 9.70
C VAL A 214 13.29 -2.22 9.45
N GLY A 215 13.17 -3.01 8.38
CA GLY A 215 11.95 -3.75 8.06
C GLY A 215 11.49 -4.65 9.20
N THR A 216 12.41 -5.33 9.87
CA THR A 216 12.10 -6.23 10.98
C THR A 216 11.65 -5.44 12.21
N VAL A 217 12.41 -4.43 12.62
CA VAL A 217 12.09 -3.59 13.79
C VAL A 217 10.74 -2.90 13.60
N VAL A 218 10.58 -2.19 12.49
CA VAL A 218 9.35 -1.45 12.16
C VAL A 218 8.18 -2.42 11.95
N GLY A 219 8.41 -3.57 11.31
CA GLY A 219 7.38 -4.59 11.09
C GLY A 219 6.86 -5.21 12.39
N LEU A 220 7.72 -5.43 13.38
CA LEU A 220 7.32 -5.88 14.72
C LEU A 220 6.48 -4.82 15.42
N MET A 221 6.92 -3.56 15.38
CA MET A 221 6.19 -2.44 15.97
C MET A 221 4.81 -2.25 15.34
N ALA A 222 4.73 -2.33 14.01
CA ALA A 222 3.48 -2.33 13.25
C ALA A 222 2.55 -3.48 13.67
N THR A 223 3.11 -4.67 13.90
CA THR A 223 2.33 -5.84 14.34
C THR A 223 1.76 -5.64 15.74
N LEU A 224 2.56 -5.10 16.67
CA LEU A 224 2.11 -4.75 18.02
C LEU A 224 1.01 -3.68 17.99
N ALA A 225 1.20 -2.64 17.17
CA ALA A 225 0.23 -1.58 16.96
C ALA A 225 -1.10 -2.08 16.39
N TYR A 226 -1.07 -3.04 15.46
CA TYR A 226 -2.27 -3.65 14.92
C TYR A 226 -3.04 -4.48 15.97
N VAL A 227 -2.32 -5.25 16.77
CA VAL A 227 -2.92 -6.09 17.83
C VAL A 227 -3.54 -5.23 18.94
N TRP A 228 -3.01 -4.02 19.19
CA TRP A 228 -3.50 -3.09 20.21
C TRP A 228 -5.02 -2.84 20.17
N PHE A 229 -5.62 -2.79 18.98
CA PHE A 229 -7.05 -2.53 18.81
C PHE A 229 -7.91 -3.79 18.77
N LEU A 230 -7.31 -4.99 18.74
CA LEU A 230 -8.06 -6.22 18.64
C LEU A 230 -8.61 -6.64 20.01
N PRO A 231 -9.86 -7.15 20.08
CA PRO A 231 -10.47 -7.55 21.34
C PRO A 231 -9.84 -8.83 21.93
N SER A 232 -9.15 -9.62 21.11
CA SER A 232 -8.42 -10.81 21.52
C SER A 232 -7.16 -10.97 20.67
N LEU A 233 -6.14 -11.62 21.26
CA LEU A 233 -4.91 -11.95 20.55
C LEU A 233 -5.21 -12.93 19.41
N PRO A 234 -4.85 -12.59 18.15
CA PRO A 234 -4.96 -13.53 17.05
C PRO A 234 -4.10 -14.78 17.28
N GLN A 235 -4.39 -15.85 16.54
CA GLN A 235 -3.50 -17.01 16.50
C GLN A 235 -2.12 -16.62 15.96
N ILE A 236 -1.05 -17.24 16.47
CA ILE A 236 0.34 -16.97 16.06
C ILE A 236 0.50 -16.98 14.54
N VAL A 237 -0.15 -17.92 13.83
CA VAL A 237 -0.10 -18.00 12.36
C VAL A 237 -0.63 -16.72 11.71
N GLN A 238 -1.70 -16.12 12.25
CA GLN A 238 -2.24 -14.86 11.74
C GLN A 238 -1.32 -13.67 12.08
N LEU A 239 -0.68 -13.66 13.25
CA LEU A 239 0.32 -12.65 13.61
C LEU A 239 1.55 -12.73 12.71
N VAL A 240 2.13 -13.92 12.52
CA VAL A 240 3.28 -14.13 11.63
C VAL A 240 2.92 -13.73 10.20
N ARG A 241 1.71 -14.06 9.75
CA ARG A 241 1.21 -13.62 8.45
C ARG A 241 1.08 -12.10 8.36
N PHE A 242 0.60 -11.44 9.40
CA PHE A 242 0.52 -9.97 9.45
C PHE A 242 1.93 -9.36 9.48
N PHE A 243 2.82 -9.90 10.30
CA PHE A 243 4.21 -9.46 10.39
C PHE A 243 4.92 -9.59 9.05
N ILE A 244 4.93 -10.76 8.42
CA ILE A 244 5.63 -10.97 7.15
C ILE A 244 5.04 -10.08 6.06
N TRP A 245 3.71 -10.06 5.92
CA TRP A 245 3.07 -9.37 4.81
C TRP A 245 2.92 -7.87 5.09
N PRO A 246 1.83 -7.34 5.68
CA PRO A 246 1.70 -5.90 5.82
C PRO A 246 2.75 -5.25 6.72
N GLY A 247 3.37 -5.96 7.68
CA GLY A 247 4.40 -5.38 8.56
C GLY A 247 5.74 -5.17 7.86
N LEU A 248 6.49 -6.26 7.67
CA LEU A 248 7.85 -6.30 7.13
C LEU A 248 7.91 -5.77 5.71
N THR A 249 7.06 -6.25 4.78
CA THR A 249 7.18 -5.81 3.37
C THR A 249 6.87 -4.32 3.19
N MET A 250 5.90 -3.76 3.93
CA MET A 250 5.58 -2.33 3.84
C MET A 250 6.63 -1.49 4.55
N ALA A 251 7.19 -1.96 5.66
CA ALA A 251 8.30 -1.28 6.32
C ALA A 251 9.53 -1.19 5.42
N CYS A 252 9.93 -2.30 4.78
CA CYS A 252 11.00 -2.29 3.78
C CYS A 252 10.69 -1.33 2.63
N THR A 253 9.44 -1.35 2.14
CA THR A 253 8.98 -0.45 1.07
C THR A 253 9.14 1.02 1.45
N TYR A 254 8.62 1.43 2.61
CA TYR A 254 8.72 2.82 3.06
C TYR A 254 10.16 3.23 3.34
N PHE A 255 10.96 2.33 3.90
CA PHE A 255 12.39 2.55 4.10
C PHE A 255 13.08 2.84 2.77
N LEU A 256 12.87 2.01 1.74
CA LEU A 256 13.50 2.19 0.44
C LEU A 256 13.07 3.48 -0.25
N ILE A 257 11.79 3.84 -0.18
CA ILE A 257 11.29 5.12 -0.71
C ILE A 257 12.00 6.28 0.00
N LEU A 258 11.98 6.30 1.33
CA LEU A 258 12.55 7.40 2.11
C LEU A 258 14.07 7.47 1.98
N ALA A 259 14.77 6.34 1.99
CA ALA A 259 16.21 6.27 1.82
C ALA A 259 16.62 6.78 0.42
N TYR A 260 15.89 6.39 -0.62
CA TYR A 260 16.15 6.88 -1.98
C TYR A 260 15.93 8.39 -2.08
N LEU A 261 14.82 8.90 -1.53
CA LEU A 261 14.54 10.34 -1.51
C LEU A 261 15.64 11.10 -0.74
N LEU A 262 15.97 10.66 0.48
CA LEU A 262 16.92 11.34 1.35
C LEU A 262 18.35 11.33 0.77
N ARG A 263 18.81 10.17 0.29
CA ARG A 263 20.22 9.96 -0.10
C ARG A 263 20.49 10.30 -1.56
N ILE A 264 19.54 10.05 -2.47
CA ILE A 264 19.75 10.24 -3.93
C ILE A 264 19.17 11.56 -4.41
N ILE A 265 17.96 11.91 -3.97
CA ILE A 265 17.26 13.11 -4.44
C ILE A 265 17.71 14.33 -3.66
N PHE A 266 17.61 14.29 -2.33
CA PHE A 266 17.99 15.42 -1.48
C PHE A 266 19.49 15.47 -1.17
N GLN A 267 20.21 14.35 -1.36
CA GLN A 267 21.66 14.24 -1.09
C GLN A 267 22.02 14.81 0.29
N ALA A 268 21.20 14.50 1.30
CA ALA A 268 21.36 15.06 2.63
C ALA A 268 22.70 14.58 3.26
N PRO A 269 23.60 15.50 3.65
CA PRO A 269 24.89 15.13 4.24
C PRO A 269 24.72 14.75 5.71
N LEU A 270 24.28 13.53 5.96
CA LEU A 270 24.01 13.01 7.30
C LEU A 270 25.04 11.97 7.72
N SER A 271 25.35 11.90 9.01
CA SER A 271 26.14 10.80 9.56
C SER A 271 25.35 9.49 9.46
N PRO A 272 25.99 8.30 9.41
CA PRO A 272 25.29 7.02 9.31
C PRO A 272 24.25 6.81 10.43
N ALA A 273 24.54 7.28 11.64
CA ALA A 273 23.60 7.25 12.75
C ALA A 273 22.40 8.18 12.54
N ALA A 274 22.63 9.43 12.12
CA ALA A 274 21.55 10.39 11.90
C ALA A 274 20.65 10.00 10.72
N ASP A 275 21.26 9.52 9.63
CA ASP A 275 20.56 9.04 8.45
C ASP A 275 19.62 7.87 8.79
N LEU A 276 20.13 6.80 9.41
CA LEU A 276 19.31 5.64 9.73
C LEU A 276 18.30 5.93 10.84
N ALA A 277 18.62 6.81 11.79
CA ALA A 277 17.68 7.27 12.82
C ALA A 277 16.46 7.95 12.21
N ILE A 278 16.65 8.93 11.31
CA ILE A 278 15.55 9.68 10.69
C ILE A 278 14.67 8.73 9.84
N LEU A 279 15.31 7.88 9.03
CA LEU A 279 14.58 6.93 8.17
C LEU A 279 13.75 5.94 9.00
N THR A 280 14.33 5.37 10.05
CA THR A 280 13.66 4.39 10.91
C THR A 280 12.56 5.05 11.75
N ALA A 281 12.80 6.24 12.29
CA ALA A 281 11.82 7.01 13.04
C ALA A 281 10.58 7.34 12.19
N ALA A 282 10.80 7.82 10.95
CA ALA A 282 9.72 8.13 10.01
C ALA A 282 8.93 6.87 9.63
N CYS A 283 9.62 5.77 9.31
CA CYS A 283 8.99 4.49 9.01
C CYS A 283 8.16 3.97 10.19
N SER A 284 8.72 3.98 11.40
CA SER A 284 8.04 3.51 12.62
C SER A 284 6.80 4.33 12.94
N GLY A 285 6.87 5.66 12.84
CA GLY A 285 5.72 6.53 13.07
C GLY A 285 4.60 6.26 12.07
N TRP A 286 4.94 6.22 10.78
CA TRP A 286 3.97 5.98 9.71
C TRP A 286 3.34 4.58 9.80
N MET A 287 4.16 3.54 9.95
CA MET A 287 3.69 2.15 10.03
C MET A 287 2.85 1.89 11.27
N THR A 288 3.19 2.50 12.40
CA THR A 288 2.38 2.44 13.62
C THR A 288 1.03 3.10 13.40
N LEU A 289 0.99 4.30 12.82
CA LEU A 289 -0.26 5.00 12.50
C LEU A 289 -1.17 4.15 11.59
N GLU A 290 -0.61 3.61 10.50
CA GLU A 290 -1.38 2.79 9.56
C GLU A 290 -1.87 1.50 10.20
N SER A 291 -1.07 0.86 11.06
CA SER A 291 -1.42 -0.40 11.70
C SER A 291 -2.44 -0.23 12.83
N LEU A 292 -2.33 0.86 13.59
CA LEU A 292 -3.36 1.29 14.55
C LEU A 292 -4.69 1.49 13.83
N PHE A 293 -4.69 2.22 12.72
CA PHE A 293 -5.89 2.45 11.93
C PHE A 293 -6.47 1.15 11.35
N LEU A 294 -5.63 0.23 10.86
CA LEU A 294 -6.08 -1.09 10.40
C LEU A 294 -6.68 -1.93 11.52
N GLY A 295 -6.10 -1.91 12.72
CA GLY A 295 -6.62 -2.59 13.89
C GLY A 295 -7.98 -2.03 14.31
N TYR A 296 -8.10 -0.70 14.34
CA TYR A 296 -9.35 0.01 14.59
C TYR A 296 -10.45 -0.41 13.61
N LEU A 297 -10.15 -0.38 12.31
CA LEU A 297 -11.11 -0.78 11.28
C LEU A 297 -11.48 -2.26 11.36
N LYS A 298 -10.51 -3.15 11.61
CA LYS A 298 -10.80 -4.58 11.76
C LYS A 298 -11.74 -4.84 12.94
N ARG A 299 -11.55 -4.14 14.06
CA ARG A 299 -12.44 -4.21 15.22
C ARG A 299 -13.85 -3.74 14.87
N GLU A 300 -14.00 -2.57 14.25
CA GLU A 300 -15.32 -2.02 13.88
C GLU A 300 -16.06 -2.89 12.88
N SER A 301 -15.33 -3.48 11.93
CA SER A 301 -15.93 -4.34 10.91
C SER A 301 -16.51 -5.65 11.47
N GLY A 302 -16.26 -5.98 12.74
CA GLY A 302 -16.92 -7.09 13.43
C GLY A 302 -16.78 -8.45 12.73
N PHE A 303 -15.77 -8.65 11.87
CA PHE A 303 -15.58 -9.86 11.10
C PHE A 303 -15.27 -11.05 12.02
N SER A 304 -16.32 -11.66 12.56
CA SER A 304 -16.38 -13.10 12.73
C SER A 304 -16.17 -13.70 11.34
N GLU A 305 -15.19 -14.60 11.19
CA GLU A 305 -14.83 -15.29 9.95
C GLU A 305 -15.97 -16.20 9.44
N LYS A 306 -17.17 -15.66 9.19
CA LYS A 306 -18.21 -16.39 8.47
C LYS A 306 -18.03 -16.13 6.98
N PRO A 307 -17.76 -17.16 6.16
CA PRO A 307 -17.77 -17.01 4.72
C PRO A 307 -19.15 -16.48 4.30
N LEU A 308 -19.17 -15.49 3.40
CA LEU A 308 -20.40 -15.02 2.77
C LEU A 308 -21.13 -16.26 2.23
N GLN A 309 -22.32 -16.53 2.77
CA GLN A 309 -23.17 -17.59 2.26
C GLN A 309 -23.36 -17.36 0.76
N SER A 310 -22.97 -18.34 -0.03
CA SER A 310 -23.29 -18.41 -1.44
C SER A 310 -24.79 -18.62 -1.61
N GLY A 311 -25.58 -17.55 -1.64
CA GLY A 311 -26.88 -17.53 -2.31
C GLY A 311 -26.67 -16.98 -3.72
N ALA A 312 -27.19 -17.53 -4.81
CA ALA A 312 -28.28 -18.47 -4.96
C ALA A 312 -28.03 -19.36 -6.20
N THR A 313 -28.36 -20.64 -6.08
CA THR A 313 -28.73 -21.50 -7.22
C THR A 313 -29.91 -20.88 -7.95
N PRO A 314 -29.87 -20.70 -9.29
CA PRO A 314 -31.09 -20.53 -10.06
C PRO A 314 -31.75 -21.91 -10.18
N THR A 315 -32.86 -22.08 -9.49
CA THR A 315 -33.88 -23.08 -9.81
C THR A 315 -34.61 -22.67 -11.08
N ALA A 316 -34.65 -23.57 -12.06
CA ALA A 316 -35.72 -23.76 -13.06
C ALA A 316 -35.39 -25.10 -13.74
N VAL A 317 -36.18 -26.18 -13.55
CA VAL A 317 -37.44 -26.49 -14.27
C VAL A 317 -37.29 -26.32 -15.76
#